data_AF-A0A1F1K9C8-F1
#
_entry.id   AF-A0A1F1K9C8-F1
#
_cell.length_a   1.000
_cell.length_b   1.000
_cell.length_c   1.000
_cell.angle_alpha   90.00
_cell.angle_beta   90.00
_cell.angle_gamma   90.00
#
_symmetry.space_group_name_H-M   'P 1'
#
loop_
_entity.id
_entity.type
_entity.pdbx_description
1 polymer ?
#
loop_
_entity_poly.entity_id
_entity_poly.type
_entity_poly.pdbx_seq_one_letter_code
_entity_poly.pdbx_strand_id
1 'polypeptide(L)'
;MTTPRPLAPFLAEQLDWHWRTQARPRLEGLTDAEYLWEPAAGAWSVRRRGQAAPASATMRAGAGEWLVDFAFPEPDPAPVTTIAWRLAHVVVGVFGMRAASHFGGPACAYDTWEYAGTAAGALAQLDAAHAAWREGVAGLDDAALYRAGVA
;
A
#
# COMPACT_ATOMS: atom_id res chain seq x y z
N MET A 1 -14.25 19.83 -35.90
CA MET A 1 -14.20 19.68 -34.43
C MET A 1 -13.53 18.36 -34.12
N THR A 2 -12.42 18.38 -33.39
CA THR A 2 -11.75 17.15 -32.93
C THR A 2 -12.50 16.63 -31.71
N THR A 3 -12.97 15.38 -31.76
CA THR A 3 -13.56 14.73 -30.58
C THR A 3 -12.52 14.71 -29.47
N PRO A 4 -12.81 15.25 -28.26
CA PRO A 4 -11.88 15.16 -27.15
C PRO A 4 -11.57 13.69 -26.87
N ARG A 5 -10.28 13.40 -26.71
CA ARG A 5 -9.81 12.05 -26.47
C ARG A 5 -10.06 11.71 -25.00
N PRO A 6 -10.69 10.56 -24.68
CA PRO A 6 -10.96 10.20 -23.30
C PRO A 6 -9.66 10.15 -22.50
N LEU A 7 -9.61 10.84 -21.36
CA LEU A 7 -8.42 11.01 -20.51
C LEU A 7 -8.14 9.79 -19.64
N ALA A 8 -9.19 9.10 -19.16
CA ALA A 8 -9.04 7.97 -18.24
C ALA A 8 -8.14 6.84 -18.79
N PRO A 9 -8.26 6.41 -20.07
CA PRO A 9 -7.37 5.39 -20.63
C PRO A 9 -5.90 5.83 -20.68
N PHE A 10 -5.59 7.12 -20.89
CA PHE A 10 -4.21 7.61 -20.91
C PHE A 10 -3.61 7.66 -19.52
N LEU A 11 -4.36 8.13 -18.53
CA LEU A 11 -3.89 8.16 -17.15
C LEU A 11 -3.65 6.74 -16.62
N ALA A 12 -4.55 5.80 -16.93
CA ALA A 12 -4.39 4.40 -16.58
C ALA A 12 -3.16 3.77 -17.27
N GLU A 13 -2.93 4.07 -18.55
CA GLU A 13 -1.77 3.59 -19.30
C GLU A 13 -0.46 4.14 -18.74
N GLN A 14 -0.38 5.44 -18.43
CA GLN A 14 0.83 6.04 -17.85
C GLN A 14 1.16 5.47 -16.47
N LEU A 15 0.15 5.26 -15.62
CA LEU A 15 0.32 4.61 -14.32
C LEU A 15 0.84 3.18 -14.50
N ASP A 16 0.23 2.41 -15.40
CA ASP A 16 0.58 1.02 -15.67
C ASP A 16 1.99 0.88 -16.26
N TRP A 17 2.37 1.75 -17.19
CA TRP A 17 3.73 1.80 -17.74
C TRP A 17 4.75 2.09 -16.64
N HIS A 18 4.52 3.11 -15.82
CA HIS A 18 5.42 3.44 -14.72
C HIS A 18 5.54 2.29 -13.72
N TRP A 19 4.41 1.64 -13.39
CA TRP A 19 4.41 0.47 -12.52
C TRP A 19 5.27 -0.66 -13.08
N ARG A 20 4.99 -1.08 -14.32
CA ARG A 20 5.66 -2.23 -14.96
C ARG A 20 7.11 -1.98 -15.33
N THR A 21 7.50 -0.74 -15.62
CA THR A 21 8.85 -0.43 -16.11
C THR A 21 9.75 0.18 -15.05
N GLN A 22 9.18 0.89 -14.06
CA GLN A 22 9.97 1.63 -13.08
C GLN A 22 9.75 1.13 -11.65
N ALA A 23 8.53 1.00 -11.17
CA ALA A 23 8.32 0.67 -9.76
C ALA A 23 8.55 -0.82 -9.47
N ARG A 24 7.70 -1.70 -10.03
CA ARG A 24 7.60 -3.10 -9.61
C ARG A 24 8.86 -3.95 -9.86
N PRO A 25 9.62 -3.78 -10.97
CA PRO A 25 10.84 -4.56 -11.20
C PRO A 25 11.95 -4.29 -10.18
N ARG A 26 11.98 -3.11 -9.55
CA ARG A 26 13.00 -2.76 -8.53
C ARG A 26 12.84 -3.54 -7.21
N LEU A 27 11.72 -4.25 -7.06
CA LEU A 27 11.44 -5.12 -5.91
C LEU A 27 11.66 -6.60 -6.24
N GLU A 28 12.08 -6.93 -7.47
CA GLU A 28 12.43 -8.29 -7.83
C GLU A 28 13.68 -8.74 -7.07
N GLY A 29 13.65 -9.98 -6.56
CA GLY A 29 14.73 -10.53 -5.75
C GLY A 29 14.76 -10.08 -4.30
N LEU A 30 13.81 -9.22 -3.85
CA LEU A 30 13.70 -8.80 -2.46
C LEU A 30 13.54 -10.03 -1.55
N THR A 31 14.50 -10.21 -0.64
CA THR A 31 14.51 -11.32 0.31
C THR A 31 13.71 -11.00 1.57
N ASP A 32 13.27 -12.03 2.31
CA ASP A 32 12.61 -11.84 3.61
C ASP A 32 13.51 -11.11 4.62
N ALA A 33 14.83 -11.32 4.53
CA ALA A 33 15.80 -10.64 5.38
C ALA A 33 15.85 -9.13 5.10
N GLU A 34 15.92 -8.73 3.83
CA GLU A 34 15.89 -7.31 3.43
C GLU A 34 14.51 -6.67 3.69
N TYR A 35 13.44 -7.43 3.47
CA TYR A 35 12.07 -7.01 3.73
C TYR A 35 11.86 -6.58 5.19
N LEU A 36 12.36 -7.39 6.13
CA LEU A 36 12.24 -7.14 7.58
C LEU A 36 13.43 -6.36 8.17
N TRP A 37 14.44 -6.00 7.37
CA TRP A 37 15.64 -5.33 7.86
C TRP A 37 15.32 -3.95 8.43
N GLU A 38 15.86 -3.68 9.62
CA GLU A 38 15.72 -2.40 10.32
C GLU A 38 16.90 -1.47 9.99
N PRO A 39 16.66 -0.37 9.25
CA PRO A 39 17.72 0.54 8.81
C PRO A 39 18.26 1.45 9.93
N ALA A 40 17.53 1.56 11.05
CA ALA A 40 17.88 2.40 12.18
C ALA A 40 17.28 1.82 13.47
N ALA A 41 17.92 2.12 14.61
CA ALA A 41 17.36 1.77 15.91
C ALA A 41 15.99 2.44 16.11
N GLY A 42 15.02 1.67 16.58
CA GLY A 42 13.66 2.17 16.77
C GLY A 42 12.84 2.29 15.48
N ALA A 43 13.29 1.69 14.38
CA ALA A 43 12.53 1.69 13.13
C ALA A 43 11.16 1.00 13.28
N TRP A 44 10.16 1.57 12.61
CA TRP A 44 8.84 0.97 12.52
C TRP A 44 8.82 -0.13 11.46
N SER A 45 8.21 -1.26 11.80
CA SER A 45 8.17 -2.45 10.94
C SER A 45 6.79 -3.11 10.92
N VAL A 46 6.68 -4.19 10.13
CA VAL A 46 5.70 -5.25 10.34
C VAL A 46 6.37 -6.32 11.21
N ARG A 47 5.73 -6.68 12.32
CA ARG A 47 6.31 -7.52 13.37
C ARG A 47 5.35 -8.60 13.79
N ARG A 48 5.88 -9.72 14.29
CA ARG A 48 5.03 -10.72 14.93
C ARG A 48 4.33 -10.12 16.15
N ARG A 49 3.08 -10.53 16.41
CA ARG A 49 2.24 -10.05 17.51
C ARG A 49 2.93 -10.13 18.88
N GLY A 50 3.72 -11.18 19.11
CA GLY A 50 4.51 -11.38 20.34
C GLY A 50 5.90 -10.73 20.35
N GLN A 51 6.37 -10.16 19.24
CA GLN A 51 7.66 -9.46 19.17
C GLN A 51 7.54 -8.08 19.81
N ALA A 52 8.59 -7.63 20.49
CA ALA A 52 8.65 -6.27 21.01
C ALA A 52 8.69 -5.25 19.86
N ALA A 53 8.04 -4.10 20.08
CA ALA A 53 8.09 -2.96 19.18
C ALA A 53 8.83 -1.79 19.87
N PRO A 54 9.35 -0.82 19.12
CA PRO A 54 9.92 0.40 19.68
C PRO A 54 8.92 1.13 20.57
N ALA A 55 9.39 1.82 21.61
CA ALA A 55 8.52 2.58 22.51
C ALA A 55 7.71 3.68 21.80
N SER A 56 8.20 4.15 20.64
CA SER A 56 7.50 5.11 19.79
C SER A 56 6.27 4.52 19.08
N ALA A 57 6.19 3.20 18.91
CA ALA A 57 5.04 2.51 18.35
C ALA A 57 4.02 2.24 19.47
N THR A 58 3.23 3.27 19.82
CA THR A 58 2.23 3.20 20.89
C THR A 58 1.00 2.37 20.51
N MET A 59 0.86 2.04 19.22
CA MET A 59 -0.20 1.22 18.68
C MET A 59 0.37 0.21 17.67
N ARG A 60 -0.32 -0.92 17.52
CA ARG A 60 -0.02 -1.90 16.48
C ARG A 60 -1.32 -2.44 15.90
N ALA A 61 -1.41 -2.56 14.59
CA ALA A 61 -2.63 -2.95 13.88
C ALA A 61 -2.39 -4.17 12.99
N GLY A 62 -3.41 -5.01 12.81
CA GLY A 62 -3.35 -6.17 11.93
C GLY A 62 -4.15 -7.36 12.46
N ALA A 63 -4.70 -8.11 11.51
CA ALA A 63 -5.24 -9.44 11.74
C ALA A 63 -4.13 -10.50 11.72
N GLY A 64 -4.36 -11.61 12.42
CA GLY A 64 -3.44 -12.76 12.39
C GLY A 64 -2.14 -12.55 13.17
N GLU A 65 -1.04 -13.12 12.65
CA GLU A 65 0.24 -13.20 13.35
C GLU A 65 1.07 -11.90 13.26
N TRP A 66 0.90 -11.12 12.21
CA TRP A 66 1.75 -9.97 11.90
C TRP A 66 1.00 -8.66 12.10
N LEU A 67 1.67 -7.70 12.71
CA LEU A 67 1.14 -6.38 13.04
C LEU A 67 2.05 -5.29 12.49
N VAL A 68 1.48 -4.21 11.99
CA VAL A 68 2.22 -3.00 11.62
C VAL A 68 2.36 -2.06 12.81
N ASP A 69 3.55 -1.53 13.03
CA ASP A 69 3.83 -0.51 14.05
C ASP A 69 3.21 0.84 13.67
N PHE A 70 2.60 1.54 14.63
CA PHE A 70 1.96 2.83 14.40
C PHE A 70 1.91 3.68 15.67
N ALA A 71 1.55 4.95 15.53
CA ALA A 71 1.17 5.80 16.64
C ALA A 71 0.23 6.92 16.16
N PHE A 72 -0.66 7.37 17.05
CA PHE A 72 -1.50 8.54 16.83
C PHE A 72 -1.55 9.41 18.09
N PRO A 73 -1.15 10.69 18.06
CA PRO A 73 -0.53 11.37 16.90
C PRO A 73 0.82 10.75 16.50
N GLU A 74 1.26 11.02 15.27
CA GLU A 74 2.58 10.59 14.79
C GLU A 74 3.69 11.21 15.68
N PRO A 75 4.76 10.47 16.03
CA PRO A 75 5.89 11.02 16.77
C PRO A 75 6.64 12.07 15.95
N ASP A 76 7.23 13.05 16.63
CA ASP A 76 8.13 14.04 16.01
C ASP A 76 9.54 13.92 16.64
N PRO A 77 10.58 13.53 15.86
CA PRO A 77 10.52 13.17 14.45
C PRO A 77 9.87 11.82 14.18
N ALA A 78 9.30 11.66 12.98
CA ALA A 78 8.75 10.38 12.52
C ALA A 78 9.86 9.32 12.45
N PRO A 79 9.63 8.09 12.95
CA PRO A 79 10.63 7.02 12.90
C PRO A 79 10.95 6.59 11.47
N VAL A 80 12.19 6.15 11.23
CA VAL A 80 12.53 5.47 9.98
C VAL A 80 11.74 4.16 9.90
N THR A 81 11.37 3.74 8.70
CA THR A 81 10.51 2.57 8.48
C THR A 81 11.24 1.51 7.67
N THR A 82 10.95 0.23 7.91
CA THR A 82 11.43 -0.88 7.10
C THR A 82 10.74 -0.93 5.73
N ILE A 83 11.28 -1.76 4.82
CA ILE A 83 10.60 -2.07 3.55
C ILE A 83 9.24 -2.73 3.83
N ALA A 84 9.17 -3.63 4.82
CA ALA A 84 7.91 -4.25 5.23
C ALA A 84 6.85 -3.24 5.64
N TRP A 85 7.20 -2.26 6.47
CA TRP A 85 6.26 -1.21 6.85
C TRP A 85 5.81 -0.37 5.66
N ARG A 86 6.73 0.01 4.77
CA ARG A 86 6.39 0.81 3.57
C ARG A 86 5.46 0.05 2.65
N LEU A 87 5.71 -1.24 2.41
CA LEU A 87 4.82 -2.08 1.61
C LEU A 87 3.45 -2.24 2.28
N ALA A 88 3.40 -2.49 3.59
CA ALA A 88 2.14 -2.55 4.35
C ALA A 88 1.32 -1.25 4.23
N HIS A 89 1.97 -0.09 4.35
CA HIS A 89 1.34 1.21 4.21
C HIS A 89 0.80 1.46 2.80
N VAL A 90 1.59 1.13 1.76
CA VAL A 90 1.17 1.29 0.36
C VAL A 90 0.02 0.32 0.01
N VAL A 91 0.10 -0.93 0.46
CA VAL A 91 -0.96 -1.93 0.24
C VAL A 91 -2.27 -1.47 0.87
N VAL A 92 -2.27 -1.09 2.14
CA VAL A 92 -3.50 -0.81 2.89
C VAL A 92 -3.96 0.64 2.70
N GLY A 93 -3.15 1.61 3.15
CA GLY A 93 -3.54 3.01 3.21
C GLY A 93 -3.57 3.73 1.86
N VAL A 94 -2.72 3.31 0.91
CA VAL A 94 -2.63 3.97 -0.41
C VAL A 94 -3.54 3.31 -1.44
N PHE A 95 -3.47 2.00 -1.62
CA PHE A 95 -4.25 1.31 -2.65
C PHE A 95 -5.53 0.65 -2.12
N GLY A 96 -5.43 -0.23 -1.13
CA GLY A 96 -6.54 -1.10 -0.71
C GLY A 96 -7.75 -0.32 -0.19
N MET A 97 -7.55 0.54 0.82
CA MET A 97 -8.62 1.37 1.38
C MET A 97 -9.26 2.27 0.32
N ARG A 98 -8.46 2.80 -0.61
CA ARG A 98 -8.96 3.67 -1.69
C ARG A 98 -9.71 2.89 -2.76
N ALA A 99 -9.23 1.70 -3.13
CA ALA A 99 -9.96 0.83 -4.05
C ALA A 99 -11.31 0.41 -3.45
N ALA A 100 -11.35 0.11 -2.15
CA ALA A 100 -12.59 -0.18 -1.43
C ALA A 100 -13.53 1.03 -1.42
N SER A 101 -13.05 2.20 -0.98
CA SER A 101 -13.88 3.39 -0.82
C SER A 101 -14.35 3.99 -2.14
N HIS A 102 -13.56 3.85 -3.22
CA HIS A 102 -13.85 4.52 -4.48
C HIS A 102 -14.46 3.63 -5.56
N PHE A 103 -14.16 2.34 -5.53
CA PHE A 103 -14.51 1.44 -6.63
C PHE A 103 -15.29 0.20 -6.16
N GLY A 104 -15.69 0.17 -4.88
CA GLY A 104 -16.37 -0.98 -4.30
C GLY A 104 -15.49 -2.23 -4.24
N GLY A 105 -14.16 -2.05 -4.21
CA GLY A 105 -13.22 -3.14 -4.02
C GLY A 105 -13.37 -3.83 -2.66
N PRO A 106 -12.63 -4.93 -2.42
CA PRO A 106 -12.67 -5.66 -1.16
C PRO A 106 -12.43 -4.75 0.05
N ALA A 107 -13.17 -4.96 1.14
CA ALA A 107 -12.98 -4.19 2.37
C ALA A 107 -11.52 -4.30 2.85
N CYS A 108 -10.93 -3.16 3.19
CA CYS A 108 -9.53 -3.05 3.58
C CYS A 108 -9.42 -2.04 4.72
N ALA A 109 -8.80 -2.44 5.83
CA ALA A 109 -8.53 -1.59 6.99
C ALA A 109 -7.29 -2.12 7.73
N TYR A 110 -6.56 -1.23 8.40
CA TYR A 110 -5.30 -1.57 9.09
C TYR A 110 -5.46 -2.64 10.16
N ASP A 111 -6.54 -2.60 10.93
CA ASP A 111 -6.82 -3.50 12.05
C ASP A 111 -7.31 -4.88 11.60
N THR A 112 -7.95 -4.97 10.44
CA THR A 112 -8.46 -6.23 9.87
C THR A 112 -7.56 -6.84 8.81
N TRP A 113 -6.50 -6.16 8.37
CA TRP A 113 -5.60 -6.67 7.33
C TRP A 113 -4.65 -7.74 7.87
N GLU A 114 -4.56 -8.87 7.17
CA GLU A 114 -3.59 -9.92 7.49
C GLU A 114 -2.26 -9.62 6.78
N TYR A 115 -1.32 -9.02 7.50
CA TYR A 115 -0.04 -8.61 6.93
C TYR A 115 0.85 -9.81 6.59
N ALA A 116 1.49 -9.75 5.42
CA ALA A 116 2.48 -10.75 5.05
C ALA A 116 3.76 -10.62 5.89
N GLY A 117 4.22 -11.76 6.43
CA GLY A 117 5.52 -11.86 7.10
C GLY A 117 6.71 -12.07 6.16
N THR A 118 6.45 -12.22 4.86
CA THR A 118 7.46 -12.52 3.84
C THR A 118 7.42 -11.49 2.72
N ALA A 119 8.55 -11.28 2.07
CA ALA A 119 8.67 -10.37 0.94
C ALA A 119 7.74 -10.81 -0.21
N ALA A 120 7.75 -12.11 -0.54
CA ALA A 120 6.90 -12.65 -1.59
C ALA A 120 5.41 -12.44 -1.30
N GLY A 121 4.97 -12.66 -0.06
CA GLY A 121 3.58 -12.42 0.34
C GLY A 121 3.19 -10.94 0.25
N ALA A 122 4.08 -10.05 0.70
CA ALA A 122 3.84 -8.61 0.65
C ALA A 122 3.79 -8.08 -0.80
N LEU A 123 4.64 -8.59 -1.69
CA LEU A 123 4.61 -8.24 -3.11
C LEU A 123 3.34 -8.76 -3.79
N ALA A 124 2.85 -9.95 -3.42
CA ALA A 124 1.56 -10.43 -3.92
C ALA A 124 0.39 -9.54 -3.46
N GLN A 125 0.40 -9.10 -2.19
CA GLN A 125 -0.58 -8.14 -1.67
C GLN A 125 -0.50 -6.78 -2.40
N LEU A 126 0.73 -6.32 -2.68
CA LEU A 126 0.98 -5.09 -3.43
C LEU A 126 0.43 -5.16 -4.85
N ASP A 127 0.73 -6.25 -5.56
CA ASP A 127 0.28 -6.46 -6.94
C ASP A 127 -1.26 -6.51 -7.01
N ALA A 128 -1.92 -7.17 -6.06
CA ALA A 128 -3.38 -7.24 -5.97
C ALA A 128 -4.01 -5.87 -5.66
N ALA A 129 -3.48 -5.14 -4.67
CA ALA A 129 -4.02 -3.82 -4.29
C ALA A 129 -3.83 -2.80 -5.41
N HIS A 130 -2.65 -2.79 -6.05
CA HIS A 130 -2.40 -1.94 -7.22
C HIS A 130 -3.33 -2.27 -8.39
N ALA A 131 -3.55 -3.56 -8.69
CA ALA A 131 -4.45 -3.98 -9.74
C ALA A 131 -5.89 -3.49 -9.51
N ALA A 132 -6.42 -3.65 -8.28
CA ALA A 132 -7.76 -3.18 -7.92
C ALA A 132 -7.92 -1.66 -8.09
N TRP A 133 -6.92 -0.88 -7.67
CA TRP A 133 -6.92 0.57 -7.88
C TRP A 133 -6.88 0.95 -9.37
N ARG A 134 -5.96 0.33 -10.12
CA ARG A 134 -5.79 0.57 -11.57
C ARG A 134 -7.05 0.24 -12.35
N GLU A 135 -7.70 -0.89 -12.04
CA GLU A 135 -8.95 -1.32 -12.70
C GLU A 135 -10.09 -0.35 -12.42
N GLY A 136 -10.21 0.12 -11.18
CA GLY A 136 -11.18 1.14 -10.83
C GLY A 136 -10.97 2.44 -11.61
N VAL A 137 -9.73 2.94 -11.69
CA VAL A 137 -9.40 4.14 -12.48
C VAL A 137 -9.66 3.93 -13.97
N ALA A 138 -9.32 2.76 -14.52
CA ALA A 138 -9.54 2.44 -15.93
C ALA A 138 -11.04 2.31 -16.29
N GLY A 139 -11.89 2.03 -15.30
CA GLY A 139 -13.35 1.97 -15.47
C GLY A 139 -14.05 3.33 -15.44
N LEU A 140 -13.33 4.42 -15.14
CA LEU A 140 -13.90 5.76 -15.12
C LEU A 140 -14.10 6.31 -16.54
N ASP A 141 -15.19 7.07 -16.72
CA ASP A 141 -15.30 8.02 -17.81
C ASP A 141 -14.70 9.38 -17.42
N ASP A 142 -14.54 10.26 -18.42
CA ASP A 142 -13.95 11.59 -18.20
C ASP A 142 -14.74 12.42 -17.19
N ALA A 143 -16.07 12.32 -17.17
CA ALA A 143 -16.89 13.06 -16.23
C ALA A 143 -16.65 12.58 -14.78
N ALA A 144 -16.48 11.28 -14.59
CA ALA A 144 -16.22 10.68 -13.30
C ALA A 144 -14.83 11.03 -12.76
N LEU A 145 -13.81 11.23 -13.63
CA LEU A 145 -12.48 11.70 -13.22
C LEU A 145 -12.51 13.06 -12.50
N TYR A 146 -13.44 13.94 -12.85
CA TYR A 146 -13.54 15.28 -12.26
C TYR A 146 -14.31 15.33 -10.94
N ARG A 147 -14.86 14.20 -10.46
CA ARG A 147 -15.59 14.14 -9.19
C ARG A 147 -14.63 13.81 -8.05
N ALA A 148 -14.65 14.62 -7.00
CA ALA A 148 -13.97 14.29 -5.75
C ALA A 148 -14.73 13.14 -5.05
N GLY A 149 -14.01 12.14 -4.56
CA GLY A 149 -14.59 11.14 -3.67
C GLY A 149 -15.50 10.10 -4.32
N VAL A 150 -15.30 9.75 -5.60
CA VAL A 150 -16.20 8.81 -6.31
C VAL A 150 -16.19 7.47 -5.61
N ALA A 151 -17.24 7.16 -4.85
CA ALA A 151 -18.22 6.13 -5.17
C ALA A 151 -19.56 6.84 -5.47
#